data_AF-A0A553FD32-F1
#
_entry.id   AF-A0A553FD32-F1
#
_cell.length_a   1.000
_cell.length_b   1.000
_cell.length_c   1.000
_cell.angle_alpha   90.00
_cell.angle_beta   90.00
_cell.angle_gamma   90.00
#
_symmetry.space_group_name_H-M   'P 1'
#
loop_
_entity.id
_entity.type
_entity.pdbx_description
1 polymer ?
#
loop_
_entity_poly.entity_id
_entity_poly.type
_entity_poly.pdbx_seq_one_letter_code
_entity_poly.pdbx_strand_id
1 'polypeptide(L)'
;MLRPLLFTFLVPSFLLFIFLLTPIKLSASELLGSKLFLVGGGLKTCSSQNQKQCKENVNFVTAKQESVYRVAENQTKLFNDYAHHFSEIEQITINNILLKINKLYGSKDITKSQLRESIKKFDTQKVINSLNDFKYYLLHDLIEIGQFENNLRTKERSNLKASKDLFSQEIYNTFVDYSQQIANGKKPKVVVLTASARDPFEAADFYQSVFEQAGANSQWLPLDATLNQAWQSPNITVCDNLEKLRLEQNGSTNRAVVYPDLVEQQKQACLNPALILEAIKNADGVFINGGDQSLTRKAFINNDGTENQILTAIKQKLNQGKLIVGGTSAGTAVMSGNSYLNSPTVMVSNGTSEAALNRGAKADMLPVEGCQKTNQCAQNLLNTDLTYNSQGGLGLVNFAIMDTHFSERGRQGRVAVLAKHTNASFVLGVDEATAAVIDWPTQDKPIQFKVIGAKGVFVLQPKAERVANIHYLTRGDSAEIEGKHIAVKFNKQNADIKLKTSTKTDNIFTGENFKKLAKGFCYLTQDKIKASYQWQEKIQTISLKRNVKTRTHSGETIFKGKNYSYCSYTNLEFYF
;
A
#
# COMPACT_ATOMS: atom_id res chain seq x y z
N MET A 1 75.51 54.97 8.96
CA MET A 1 75.62 54.61 7.53
C MET A 1 74.93 53.26 7.35
N LEU A 2 74.07 53.14 6.33
CA LEU A 2 73.29 51.96 5.89
C LEU A 2 71.99 51.58 6.65
N ARG A 3 70.88 52.01 6.03
CA ARG A 3 69.52 51.42 5.83
C ARG A 3 68.83 50.61 6.95
N PRO A 4 67.63 51.05 7.42
CA PRO A 4 66.76 50.24 8.27
C PRO A 4 65.76 49.38 7.45
N LEU A 5 65.40 48.24 8.03
CA LEU A 5 64.43 47.25 7.55
C LEU A 5 63.00 47.81 7.46
N LEU A 6 62.28 47.47 6.39
CA LEU A 6 60.82 47.56 6.33
C LEU A 6 60.20 46.39 7.12
N PHE A 7 59.41 46.68 8.15
CA PHE A 7 58.40 45.79 8.71
C PHE A 7 57.03 46.21 8.15
N THR A 8 56.46 45.39 7.26
CA THR A 8 55.05 45.47 6.86
C THR A 8 54.22 44.49 7.69
N PHE A 9 53.27 45.02 8.45
CA PHE A 9 52.24 44.27 9.16
C PHE A 9 51.30 43.58 8.16
N LEU A 10 51.19 42.26 8.24
CA LEU A 10 50.16 41.46 7.55
C LEU A 10 48.98 41.24 8.50
N VAL A 11 47.83 41.82 8.16
CA VAL A 11 46.52 41.50 8.76
C VAL A 11 45.98 40.23 8.09
N PRO A 12 45.50 39.20 8.81
CA PRO A 12 44.90 38.03 8.18
C PRO A 12 43.45 38.32 7.79
N SER A 13 43.16 38.30 6.50
CA SER A 13 41.80 38.30 5.95
C SER A 13 41.05 37.03 6.36
N PHE A 14 39.99 37.21 7.16
CA PHE A 14 38.98 36.19 7.41
C PHE A 14 38.09 36.04 6.16
N LEU A 15 38.31 34.98 5.37
CA LEU A 15 37.40 34.59 4.28
C LEU A 15 36.24 33.78 4.86
N LEU A 16 35.08 34.43 4.98
CA LEU A 16 33.80 33.85 5.35
C LEU A 16 33.30 32.93 4.21
N PHE A 17 33.50 31.62 4.31
CA PHE A 17 32.94 30.65 3.37
C PHE A 17 31.45 30.43 3.67
N ILE A 18 30.60 31.14 2.95
CA ILE A 18 29.15 30.90 2.92
C ILE A 18 28.91 29.61 2.11
N PHE A 19 28.59 28.52 2.80
CA PHE A 19 28.07 27.29 2.17
C PHE A 19 26.67 27.56 1.63
N LEU A 20 26.57 27.91 0.34
CA LEU A 20 25.34 27.86 -0.42
C LEU A 20 24.94 26.38 -0.61
N LEU A 21 23.98 25.92 0.18
CA LEU A 21 23.26 24.66 -0.03
C LEU A 21 22.51 24.73 -1.37
N THR A 22 23.13 24.26 -2.44
CA THR A 22 22.43 24.06 -3.72
C THR A 22 21.55 22.81 -3.61
N PRO A 23 20.24 22.90 -3.89
CA PRO A 23 19.41 21.70 -4.03
C PRO A 23 19.98 20.85 -5.19
N ILE A 24 20.01 19.54 -4.98
CA ILE A 24 20.41 18.57 -6.01
C ILE A 24 19.39 18.68 -7.16
N LYS A 25 19.69 19.50 -8.18
CA LYS A 25 18.99 19.46 -9.46
C LYS A 25 19.47 18.21 -10.18
N LEU A 26 18.60 17.20 -10.25
CA LEU A 26 18.81 16.09 -11.17
C LEU A 26 18.89 16.62 -12.61
N SER A 27 19.73 16.00 -13.44
CA SER A 27 19.98 16.45 -14.82
C SER A 27 18.75 16.25 -15.71
N ALA A 28 18.39 17.23 -16.56
CA ALA A 28 17.14 17.22 -17.32
C ALA A 28 16.98 16.05 -18.34
N SER A 29 18.06 15.34 -18.68
CA SER A 29 18.03 14.24 -19.65
C SER A 29 17.72 12.86 -19.05
N GLU A 30 17.83 12.68 -17.72
CA GLU A 30 17.57 11.40 -17.05
C GLU A 30 16.11 11.25 -16.54
N LEU A 31 15.26 12.27 -16.71
CA LEU A 31 13.95 12.37 -16.01
C LEU A 31 12.71 12.41 -16.91
N LEU A 32 12.85 12.39 -18.23
CA LEU A 32 11.71 12.35 -19.14
C LEU A 32 11.22 10.90 -19.34
N GLY A 33 10.00 10.61 -18.88
CA GLY A 33 9.33 9.34 -19.16
C GLY A 33 8.39 8.89 -18.06
N SER A 34 7.47 8.01 -18.44
CA SER A 34 6.53 7.37 -17.50
C SER A 34 7.28 6.57 -16.43
N LYS A 35 6.75 6.55 -15.21
CA LYS A 35 7.30 5.78 -14.09
C LYS A 35 6.21 5.12 -13.28
N LEU A 36 6.58 4.03 -12.60
CA LEU A 36 5.76 3.34 -11.62
C LEU A 36 6.27 3.64 -10.20
N PHE A 37 5.38 4.07 -9.31
CA PHE A 37 5.63 4.28 -7.89
C PHE A 37 5.02 3.13 -7.10
N LEU A 38 5.82 2.12 -6.81
CA LEU A 38 5.38 0.93 -6.08
C LEU A 38 5.65 1.11 -4.59
N VAL A 39 4.66 1.61 -3.85
CA VAL A 39 4.77 1.91 -2.42
C VAL A 39 4.34 0.71 -1.58
N GLY A 40 5.13 0.37 -0.56
CA GLY A 40 4.86 -0.80 0.30
C GLY A 40 3.72 -0.64 1.29
N GLY A 41 3.12 0.55 1.42
CA GLY A 41 2.10 0.84 2.41
C GLY A 41 2.61 1.70 3.56
N GLY A 42 1.78 1.88 4.60
CA GLY A 42 2.19 2.56 5.83
C GLY A 42 2.51 4.06 5.67
N LEU A 43 1.89 4.74 4.70
CA LEU A 43 2.06 6.18 4.47
C LEU A 43 1.34 7.01 5.54
N LYS A 44 1.99 7.18 6.70
CA LYS A 44 1.45 7.90 7.85
C LYS A 44 1.41 9.40 7.59
N THR A 45 0.20 9.93 7.43
CA THR A 45 -0.04 11.33 7.10
C THR A 45 -0.88 12.00 8.20
N CYS A 46 -0.54 13.23 8.55
CA CYS A 46 -1.35 14.09 9.40
C CYS A 46 -2.63 14.47 8.67
N SER A 47 -3.77 14.13 9.27
CA SER A 47 -5.09 14.49 8.77
C SER A 47 -6.06 14.75 9.92
N SER A 48 -7.21 15.33 9.62
CA SER A 48 -8.30 15.56 10.57
C SER A 48 -8.76 14.26 11.24
N GLN A 49 -8.72 13.12 10.51
CA GLN A 49 -9.03 11.80 11.06
C GLN A 49 -7.84 11.05 11.70
N ASN A 50 -6.63 11.59 11.59
CA ASN A 50 -5.41 10.94 12.09
C ASN A 50 -4.45 11.94 12.74
N GLN A 51 -4.97 12.77 13.64
CA GLN A 51 -4.22 13.86 14.29
C GLN A 51 -2.98 13.37 15.06
N LYS A 52 -2.95 12.10 15.52
CA LYS A 52 -1.76 11.49 16.14
C LYS A 52 -0.52 11.49 15.25
N GLN A 53 -0.68 11.64 13.93
CA GLN A 53 0.41 11.76 12.96
C GLN A 53 0.85 13.21 12.70
N CYS A 54 0.25 14.20 13.34
CA CYS A 54 0.63 15.61 13.22
C CYS A 54 1.74 15.98 14.21
N LYS A 55 2.80 16.64 13.73
CA LYS A 55 3.93 17.12 14.55
C LYS A 55 3.50 18.15 15.59
N GLU A 56 2.48 18.92 15.24
CA GLU A 56 1.91 20.02 16.00
C GLU A 56 0.39 19.90 16.01
N ASN A 57 -0.26 20.69 16.87
CA ASN A 57 -1.72 20.79 16.87
C ASN A 57 -2.16 21.56 15.62
N VAL A 58 -2.63 20.82 14.62
CA VAL A 58 -3.18 21.40 13.40
C VAL A 58 -4.67 21.61 13.59
N ASN A 59 -5.14 22.85 13.47
CA ASN A 59 -6.55 23.15 13.46
C ASN A 59 -7.14 22.86 12.08
N PHE A 60 -7.89 21.76 11.96
CA PHE A 60 -8.64 21.43 10.75
C PHE A 60 -10.03 22.08 10.83
N VAL A 61 -10.12 23.32 10.34
CA VAL A 61 -11.39 24.06 10.27
C VAL A 61 -12.36 23.31 9.36
N THR A 62 -13.60 23.12 9.82
CA THR A 62 -14.71 22.51 9.04
C THR A 62 -14.33 21.19 8.35
N ALA A 63 -13.84 20.20 9.11
CA ALA A 63 -13.36 18.92 8.58
C ALA A 63 -13.90 17.71 9.38
N LYS A 64 -14.07 16.57 8.70
CA LYS A 64 -14.47 15.29 9.32
C LYS A 64 -13.34 14.82 10.25
N GLN A 65 -13.63 14.69 11.54
CA GLN A 65 -12.64 14.31 12.56
C GLN A 65 -12.63 12.80 12.84
N GLU A 66 -13.77 12.13 12.72
CA GLU A 66 -13.90 10.67 12.81
C GLU A 66 -15.23 10.25 12.18
N SER A 67 -15.45 8.95 11.99
CA SER A 67 -16.81 8.44 11.71
C SER A 67 -17.66 8.47 12.97
N VAL A 68 -18.91 8.88 12.81
CA VAL A 68 -19.92 8.94 13.89
C VAL A 68 -21.09 8.03 13.54
N TYR A 69 -21.71 7.49 14.57
CA TYR A 69 -22.75 6.49 14.47
C TYR A 69 -23.97 6.94 15.25
N ARG A 70 -25.15 6.50 14.83
CA ARG A 70 -26.40 6.74 15.52
C ARG A 70 -27.17 5.43 15.61
N VAL A 71 -27.75 5.16 16.77
CA VAL A 71 -28.69 4.03 16.93
C VAL A 71 -30.02 4.61 17.35
N ALA A 72 -30.90 4.80 16.38
CA ALA A 72 -32.28 5.23 16.55
C ALA A 72 -33.23 4.23 15.87
N GLU A 73 -34.54 4.50 15.93
CA GLU A 73 -35.57 3.60 15.39
C GLU A 73 -35.35 3.28 13.91
N ASN A 74 -34.98 4.28 13.10
CA ASN A 74 -34.67 4.10 11.68
C ASN A 74 -33.45 3.20 11.45
N GLN A 75 -32.37 3.32 12.23
CA GLN A 75 -31.22 2.41 12.10
C GLN A 75 -31.56 0.98 12.53
N THR A 76 -32.36 0.81 13.58
CA THR A 76 -32.83 -0.53 14.00
C THR A 76 -33.72 -1.16 12.93
N LYS A 77 -34.62 -0.37 12.33
CA LYS A 77 -35.43 -0.83 11.19
C LYS A 77 -34.56 -1.22 10.00
N LEU A 78 -33.60 -0.35 9.64
CA LEU A 78 -32.67 -0.61 8.56
C LEU A 78 -31.84 -1.89 8.82
N PHE A 79 -31.38 -2.11 10.05
CA PHE A 79 -30.72 -3.37 10.40
C PHE A 79 -31.63 -4.59 10.15
N ASN A 80 -32.90 -4.50 10.52
CA ASN A 80 -33.85 -5.59 10.30
C ASN A 80 -34.09 -5.89 8.81
N ASP A 81 -34.03 -4.88 7.93
CA ASP A 81 -34.12 -5.08 6.48
C ASP A 81 -32.94 -5.94 5.94
N TYR A 82 -31.79 -5.89 6.61
CA TYR A 82 -30.58 -6.67 6.28
C TYR A 82 -30.34 -7.87 7.21
N ALA A 83 -31.27 -8.18 8.13
CA ALA A 83 -31.10 -9.22 9.14
C ALA A 83 -30.89 -10.62 8.56
N HIS A 84 -31.35 -10.86 7.33
CA HIS A 84 -31.18 -12.12 6.60
C HIS A 84 -29.71 -12.51 6.34
N HIS A 85 -28.77 -11.57 6.46
CA HIS A 85 -27.33 -11.86 6.41
C HIS A 85 -26.77 -12.43 7.73
N PHE A 86 -27.55 -12.37 8.81
CA PHE A 86 -27.15 -12.78 10.15
C PHE A 86 -27.93 -14.03 10.58
N SER A 87 -27.32 -14.90 11.40
CA SER A 87 -28.01 -16.02 12.02
C SER A 87 -29.01 -15.52 13.07
N GLU A 88 -30.00 -16.33 13.44
CA GLU A 88 -31.01 -15.94 14.43
C GLU A 88 -30.38 -15.46 15.76
N ILE A 89 -29.33 -16.15 16.23
CA ILE A 89 -28.59 -15.78 17.45
C ILE A 89 -27.87 -14.44 17.27
N GLU A 90 -27.26 -14.21 16.11
CA GLU A 90 -26.60 -12.94 15.78
C GLU A 90 -27.63 -11.81 15.74
N GLN A 91 -28.78 -12.01 15.10
CA GLN A 91 -29.86 -11.02 15.02
C GLN A 91 -30.39 -10.63 16.40
N ILE A 92 -30.73 -11.60 17.24
CA ILE A 92 -31.23 -11.36 18.62
C ILE A 92 -30.17 -10.59 19.42
N THR A 93 -28.91 -11.01 19.35
CA THR A 93 -27.82 -10.38 20.09
C THR A 93 -27.59 -8.94 19.61
N ILE A 94 -27.50 -8.71 18.30
CA ILE A 94 -27.29 -7.38 17.72
C ILE A 94 -28.45 -6.46 18.08
N ASN A 95 -29.70 -6.88 17.90
CA ASN A 95 -30.87 -6.08 18.26
C ASN A 95 -30.88 -5.70 19.75
N ASN A 96 -30.56 -6.65 20.64
CA ASN A 96 -30.43 -6.36 22.07
C ASN A 96 -29.30 -5.35 22.38
N ILE A 97 -28.17 -5.42 21.67
CA ILE A 97 -27.07 -4.46 21.81
C ILE A 97 -27.52 -3.08 21.31
N LEU A 98 -28.13 -2.99 20.13
CA LEU A 98 -28.61 -1.74 19.55
C LEU A 98 -29.65 -1.07 20.46
N LEU A 99 -30.60 -1.83 21.02
CA LEU A 99 -31.55 -1.33 22.01
C LEU A 99 -30.87 -0.75 23.26
N LYS A 100 -29.86 -1.43 23.79
CA LYS A 100 -29.09 -0.95 24.96
C LYS A 100 -28.27 0.30 24.64
N ILE A 101 -27.70 0.39 23.44
CA ILE A 101 -26.99 1.58 22.96
C ILE A 101 -27.96 2.77 22.83
N ASN A 102 -29.12 2.56 22.19
CA ASN A 102 -30.12 3.61 22.06
C ASN A 102 -30.62 4.08 23.44
N LYS A 103 -30.86 3.15 24.38
CA LYS A 103 -31.22 3.50 25.77
C LYS A 103 -30.13 4.32 26.48
N LEU A 104 -28.85 4.03 26.20
CA LEU A 104 -27.71 4.71 26.84
C LEU A 104 -27.51 6.14 26.29
N TYR A 105 -27.64 6.33 24.98
CA TYR A 105 -27.30 7.61 24.34
C TYR A 105 -28.52 8.42 23.86
N GLY A 106 -29.72 7.85 23.86
CA GLY A 106 -30.96 8.52 23.48
C GLY A 106 -30.95 9.01 22.04
N SER A 107 -30.58 8.13 21.09
CA SER A 107 -30.47 8.45 19.65
C SER A 107 -29.49 9.58 19.29
N LYS A 108 -28.61 10.00 20.23
CA LYS A 108 -27.52 10.94 19.96
C LYS A 108 -26.40 10.28 19.16
N ASP A 109 -25.62 11.12 18.49
CA ASP A 109 -24.43 10.69 17.76
C ASP A 109 -23.35 10.24 18.72
N ILE A 110 -22.72 9.13 18.37
CA ILE A 110 -21.63 8.55 19.15
C ILE A 110 -20.41 8.32 18.28
N THR A 111 -19.25 8.49 18.90
CA THR A 111 -17.93 8.24 18.32
C THR A 111 -17.68 6.74 18.10
N LYS A 112 -16.68 6.42 17.28
CA LYS A 112 -16.25 5.02 17.09
C LYS A 112 -15.80 4.38 18.41
N SER A 113 -15.17 5.17 19.30
CA SER A 113 -14.74 4.68 20.62
C SER A 113 -15.92 4.34 21.51
N GLN A 114 -16.91 5.23 21.60
CA GLN A 114 -18.13 5.00 22.38
C GLN A 114 -18.93 3.79 21.87
N LEU A 115 -19.05 3.63 20.55
CA LEU A 115 -19.67 2.45 19.95
C LEU A 115 -18.92 1.17 20.34
N ARG A 116 -17.59 1.15 20.19
CA ARG A 116 -16.76 -0.01 20.54
C ARG A 116 -16.86 -0.37 22.02
N GLU A 117 -16.80 0.62 22.90
CA GLU A 117 -16.94 0.42 24.35
C GLU A 117 -18.32 -0.13 24.71
N SER A 118 -19.36 0.37 24.06
CA SER A 118 -20.73 -0.11 24.25
C SER A 118 -20.91 -1.55 23.77
N ILE A 119 -20.38 -1.90 22.59
CA ILE A 119 -20.36 -3.29 22.10
C ILE A 119 -19.62 -4.16 23.10
N LYS A 120 -18.42 -3.79 23.54
CA LYS A 120 -17.65 -4.55 24.54
C LYS A 120 -18.42 -4.74 25.85
N LYS A 121 -19.21 -3.74 26.28
CA LYS A 121 -20.01 -3.79 27.50
C LYS A 121 -21.23 -4.69 27.36
N PHE A 122 -21.88 -4.71 26.21
CA PHE A 122 -23.19 -5.38 26.02
C PHE A 122 -23.10 -6.74 25.34
N ASP A 123 -22.05 -7.00 24.57
CA ASP A 123 -21.78 -8.27 23.90
C ASP A 123 -21.07 -9.27 24.84
N THR A 124 -21.77 -9.72 25.87
CA THR A 124 -21.21 -10.62 26.91
C THR A 124 -20.80 -11.98 26.35
N GLN A 125 -21.44 -12.42 25.26
CA GLN A 125 -21.14 -13.68 24.57
C GLN A 125 -20.10 -13.53 23.44
N LYS A 126 -19.59 -12.31 23.21
CA LYS A 126 -18.61 -12.00 22.16
C LYS A 126 -19.08 -12.35 20.74
N VAL A 127 -20.38 -12.29 20.47
CA VAL A 127 -21.00 -12.58 19.17
C VAL A 127 -20.52 -11.60 18.10
N ILE A 128 -20.39 -10.31 18.42
CA ILE A 128 -19.89 -9.31 17.47
C ILE A 128 -18.43 -9.61 17.10
N ASN A 129 -17.64 -10.11 18.05
CA ASN A 129 -16.25 -10.49 17.78
C ASN A 129 -16.12 -11.78 16.96
N SER A 130 -17.14 -12.65 16.96
CA SER A 130 -17.17 -13.87 16.15
C SER A 130 -17.69 -13.64 14.73
N LEU A 131 -18.28 -12.47 14.44
CA LEU A 131 -18.68 -12.12 13.08
C LEU A 131 -17.45 -12.16 12.14
N ASN A 132 -17.68 -12.68 10.94
CA ASN A 132 -16.75 -12.46 9.84
C ASN A 132 -16.76 -10.99 9.44
N ASP A 133 -15.76 -10.58 8.66
CA ASP A 133 -15.54 -9.17 8.38
C ASP A 133 -16.69 -8.54 7.59
N PHE A 134 -17.31 -9.28 6.66
CA PHE A 134 -18.49 -8.83 5.93
C PHE A 134 -19.63 -8.42 6.88
N LYS A 135 -20.04 -9.32 7.79
CA LYS A 135 -21.14 -9.05 8.74
C LYS A 135 -20.80 -7.92 9.72
N TYR A 136 -19.55 -7.89 10.20
CA TYR A 136 -19.08 -6.85 11.09
C TYR A 136 -19.18 -5.46 10.43
N TYR A 137 -18.67 -5.33 9.21
CA TYR A 137 -18.72 -4.07 8.48
C TYR A 137 -20.12 -3.71 8.00
N LEU A 138 -20.95 -4.69 7.65
CA LEU A 138 -22.36 -4.46 7.34
C LEU A 138 -23.09 -3.81 8.53
N LEU A 139 -22.92 -4.33 9.75
CA LEU A 139 -23.50 -3.71 10.94
C LEU A 139 -23.05 -2.25 11.11
N HIS A 140 -21.75 -2.00 10.96
CA HIS A 140 -21.21 -0.64 11.05
C HIS A 140 -21.79 0.29 9.96
N ASP A 141 -21.96 -0.21 8.74
CA ASP A 141 -22.44 0.57 7.61
C ASP A 141 -23.89 1.03 7.81
N LEU A 142 -24.72 0.19 8.43
CA LEU A 142 -26.14 0.44 8.66
C LEU A 142 -26.39 1.48 9.76
N ILE A 143 -25.41 1.72 10.64
CA ILE A 143 -25.53 2.65 11.77
C ILE A 143 -24.62 3.88 11.68
N GLU A 144 -23.75 3.95 10.66
CA GLU A 144 -22.95 5.14 10.36
C GLU A 144 -23.83 6.24 9.75
N ILE A 145 -23.54 7.50 10.09
CA ILE A 145 -24.26 8.66 9.57
C ILE A 145 -23.28 9.68 8.97
N GLY A 146 -23.79 10.49 8.03
CA GLY A 146 -23.05 11.62 7.47
C GLY A 146 -22.92 12.78 8.46
N GLN A 147 -21.83 13.53 8.30
CA GLN A 147 -21.56 14.76 9.05
C GLN A 147 -21.60 15.94 8.09
N PHE A 148 -22.36 16.97 8.46
CA PHE A 148 -22.66 18.11 7.60
C PHE A 148 -22.50 19.43 8.36
N GLU A 149 -22.01 20.42 7.64
CA GLU A 149 -21.92 21.80 8.10
C GLU A 149 -22.47 22.70 7.00
N ASN A 150 -23.45 23.55 7.31
CA ASN A 150 -24.17 24.37 6.33
C ASN A 150 -24.69 23.56 5.12
N ASN A 151 -25.27 22.38 5.38
CA ASN A 151 -25.76 21.41 4.39
C ASN A 151 -24.68 20.83 3.45
N LEU A 152 -23.41 21.08 3.69
CA LEU A 152 -22.30 20.48 2.97
C LEU A 152 -21.66 19.39 3.81
N ARG A 153 -21.37 18.24 3.19
CA ARG A 153 -20.68 17.15 3.88
C ARG A 153 -19.29 17.60 4.32
N THR A 154 -18.96 17.39 5.60
CA THR A 154 -17.61 17.61 6.10
C THR A 154 -16.66 16.59 5.49
N LYS A 155 -15.51 17.05 5.00
CA LYS A 155 -14.50 16.22 4.33
C LYS A 155 -13.30 15.97 5.22
N GLU A 156 -12.65 14.82 5.07
CA GLU A 156 -11.32 14.65 5.67
C GLU A 156 -10.33 15.61 5.00
N ARG A 157 -9.46 16.22 5.81
CA ARG A 157 -8.42 17.12 5.33
C ARG A 157 -7.06 16.66 5.82
N SER A 158 -6.07 16.70 4.94
CA SER A 158 -4.67 16.38 5.27
C SER A 158 -3.84 17.65 5.41
N ASN A 159 -2.78 17.57 6.21
CA ASN A 159 -1.69 18.55 6.22
C ASN A 159 -0.37 17.80 6.07
N LEU A 160 0.08 17.67 4.82
CA LEU A 160 1.25 16.85 4.50
C LEU A 160 2.50 17.38 5.19
N LYS A 161 2.73 18.70 5.19
CA LYS A 161 3.90 19.35 5.80
C LYS A 161 3.98 19.09 7.31
N ALA A 162 2.83 19.11 8.00
CA ALA A 162 2.72 18.83 9.43
C ALA A 162 2.85 17.34 9.78
N SER A 163 2.96 16.41 8.82
CA SER A 163 3.09 14.98 9.10
C SER A 163 4.38 14.63 9.84
N LYS A 164 4.32 13.79 10.88
CA LYS A 164 5.49 13.29 11.65
C LYS A 164 6.43 12.47 10.79
N ASP A 165 5.87 11.62 9.93
CA ASP A 165 6.64 10.75 9.05
C ASP A 165 7.15 11.53 7.83
N LEU A 166 8.46 11.77 7.81
CA LEU A 166 9.15 12.53 6.77
C LEU A 166 9.23 11.78 5.44
N PHE A 167 9.19 10.44 5.48
CA PHE A 167 9.27 9.61 4.27
C PHE A 167 7.93 9.50 3.57
N SER A 168 6.82 9.49 4.34
CA SER A 168 5.49 9.67 3.75
C SER A 168 5.39 10.99 3.00
N GLN A 169 5.90 12.09 3.58
CA GLN A 169 5.97 13.37 2.86
C GLN A 169 6.78 13.27 1.58
N GLU A 170 7.96 12.64 1.64
CA GLU A 170 8.82 12.49 0.47
C GLU A 170 8.13 11.76 -0.67
N ILE A 171 7.48 10.62 -0.39
CA ILE A 171 6.88 9.78 -1.43
C ILE A 171 5.76 10.53 -2.16
N TYR A 172 4.87 11.21 -1.42
CA TYR A 172 3.81 12.02 -2.05
C TYR A 172 4.37 13.18 -2.87
N ASN A 173 5.32 13.95 -2.32
CA ASN A 173 5.91 15.07 -3.05
C ASN A 173 6.66 14.58 -4.29
N THR A 174 7.45 13.52 -4.17
CA THR A 174 8.21 12.96 -5.30
C THR A 174 7.26 12.47 -6.41
N PHE A 175 6.16 11.81 -6.06
CA PHE A 175 5.15 11.40 -7.05
C PHE A 175 4.58 12.62 -7.81
N VAL A 176 4.25 13.70 -7.09
CA VAL A 176 3.74 14.93 -7.71
C VAL A 176 4.81 15.63 -8.53
N ASP A 177 6.07 15.65 -8.09
CA ASP A 177 7.19 16.24 -8.83
C ASP A 177 7.39 15.55 -10.19
N TYR A 178 7.30 14.22 -10.25
CA TYR A 178 7.34 13.49 -11.52
C TYR A 178 6.09 13.74 -12.36
N SER A 179 4.91 13.83 -11.75
CA SER A 179 3.68 14.16 -12.48
C SER A 179 3.74 15.58 -13.05
N GLN A 180 4.36 16.53 -12.35
CA GLN A 180 4.58 17.90 -12.82
C GLN A 180 5.50 17.94 -14.05
N GLN A 181 6.46 17.02 -14.15
CA GLN A 181 7.32 16.92 -15.33
C GLN A 181 6.52 16.47 -16.56
N ILE A 182 5.61 15.49 -16.40
CA ILE A 182 4.64 15.12 -17.45
C ILE A 182 3.77 16.33 -17.86
N ALA A 183 3.37 17.14 -16.87
CA ALA A 183 2.60 18.37 -17.09
C ALA A 183 3.44 19.55 -17.63
N ASN A 184 4.70 19.34 -18.03
CA ASN A 184 5.63 20.38 -18.51
C ASN A 184 5.80 21.54 -17.52
N GLY A 185 5.96 21.23 -16.23
CA GLY A 185 6.14 22.21 -15.15
C GLY A 185 4.85 22.82 -14.61
N LYS A 186 3.70 22.60 -15.27
CA LYS A 186 2.39 23.07 -14.78
C LYS A 186 1.93 22.27 -13.57
N LYS A 187 0.97 22.80 -12.82
CA LYS A 187 0.30 22.08 -11.73
C LYS A 187 -0.30 20.77 -12.27
N PRO A 188 0.19 19.58 -11.88
CA PRO A 188 -0.21 18.34 -12.54
C PRO A 188 -1.60 17.90 -12.13
N LYS A 189 -2.33 17.25 -13.04
CA LYS A 189 -3.60 16.58 -12.77
C LYS A 189 -3.33 15.18 -12.22
N VAL A 190 -3.61 14.97 -10.93
CA VAL A 190 -3.45 13.66 -10.28
C VAL A 190 -4.82 13.05 -10.00
N VAL A 191 -5.12 11.98 -10.72
CA VAL A 191 -6.29 11.15 -10.48
C VAL A 191 -6.01 10.19 -9.34
N VAL A 192 -6.93 10.10 -8.37
CA VAL A 192 -6.86 9.15 -7.27
C VAL A 192 -7.98 8.12 -7.37
N LEU A 193 -7.59 6.85 -7.29
CA LEU A 193 -8.47 5.70 -7.33
C LEU A 193 -8.50 5.04 -5.96
N THR A 194 -9.68 4.90 -5.40
CA THR A 194 -9.90 4.21 -4.12
C THR A 194 -10.39 2.77 -4.28
N ALA A 195 -10.16 2.19 -5.47
CA ALA A 195 -10.65 0.89 -5.91
C ALA A 195 -10.20 -0.30 -5.06
N SER A 196 -9.16 -0.16 -4.22
CA SER A 196 -8.76 -1.22 -3.30
C SER A 196 -9.62 -1.26 -2.03
N ALA A 197 -10.37 -0.20 -1.72
CA ALA A 197 -11.14 -0.16 -0.47
C ALA A 197 -12.48 -0.89 -0.59
N ARG A 198 -12.90 -1.51 0.53
CA ARG A 198 -14.27 -2.03 0.73
C ARG A 198 -15.28 -0.89 0.56
N ASP A 199 -15.08 0.22 1.28
CA ASP A 199 -15.79 1.47 1.08
C ASP A 199 -14.89 2.44 0.29
N PRO A 200 -15.07 2.59 -1.03
CA PRO A 200 -14.25 3.48 -1.85
C PRO A 200 -14.42 4.95 -1.49
N PHE A 201 -15.51 5.35 -0.82
CA PHE A 201 -15.79 6.74 -0.49
C PHE A 201 -14.99 7.20 0.73
N GLU A 202 -14.74 6.31 1.69
CA GLU A 202 -14.05 6.62 2.96
C GLU A 202 -12.68 7.26 2.74
N ALA A 203 -11.92 6.78 1.76
CA ALA A 203 -10.56 7.25 1.50
C ALA A 203 -10.48 8.38 0.45
N ALA A 204 -11.59 8.73 -0.21
CA ALA A 204 -11.59 9.64 -1.36
C ALA A 204 -11.12 11.06 -0.98
N ASP A 205 -11.62 11.60 0.13
CA ASP A 205 -11.25 12.94 0.59
C ASP A 205 -9.79 13.00 1.05
N PHE A 206 -9.31 11.98 1.77
CA PHE A 206 -7.92 11.88 2.23
C PHE A 206 -6.95 11.95 1.05
N TYR A 207 -7.14 11.12 0.03
CA TYR A 207 -6.23 11.07 -1.11
C TYR A 207 -6.29 12.35 -1.94
N GLN A 208 -7.46 12.93 -2.16
CA GLN A 208 -7.56 14.24 -2.82
C GLN A 208 -6.79 15.30 -2.03
N SER A 209 -7.04 15.39 -0.73
CA SER A 209 -6.40 16.40 0.13
C SER A 209 -4.89 16.23 0.22
N VAL A 210 -4.36 15.01 0.35
CA VAL A 210 -2.90 14.81 0.47
C VAL A 210 -2.16 15.15 -0.83
N PHE A 211 -2.74 14.85 -1.99
CA PHE A 211 -2.13 15.20 -3.28
C PHE A 211 -2.26 16.70 -3.61
N GLU A 212 -3.36 17.35 -3.20
CA GLU A 212 -3.45 18.81 -3.22
C GLU A 212 -2.38 19.47 -2.36
N GLN A 213 -2.14 18.95 -1.15
CA GLN A 213 -1.09 19.42 -0.24
C GLN A 213 0.33 19.17 -0.78
N ALA A 214 0.51 18.13 -1.60
CA ALA A 214 1.74 17.86 -2.33
C ALA A 214 1.89 18.72 -3.60
N GLY A 215 0.88 19.51 -3.97
CA GLY A 215 0.94 20.49 -5.06
C GLY A 215 0.20 20.11 -6.34
N ALA A 216 -0.54 18.99 -6.38
CA ALA A 216 -1.32 18.58 -7.55
C ALA A 216 -2.71 19.23 -7.61
N ASN A 217 -3.32 19.24 -8.79
CA ASN A 217 -4.76 19.33 -8.95
C ASN A 217 -5.33 17.91 -8.84
N SER A 218 -5.86 17.55 -7.67
CA SER A 218 -6.31 16.18 -7.43
C SER A 218 -7.79 15.98 -7.75
N GLN A 219 -8.11 14.85 -8.37
CA GLN A 219 -9.48 14.45 -8.67
C GLN A 219 -9.68 12.99 -8.27
N TRP A 220 -10.69 12.73 -7.45
CA TRP A 220 -11.13 11.36 -7.21
C TRP A 220 -11.96 10.83 -8.39
N LEU A 221 -11.69 9.59 -8.82
CA LEU A 221 -12.53 8.89 -9.80
C LEU A 221 -13.19 7.67 -9.16
N PRO A 222 -14.52 7.51 -9.30
CA PRO A 222 -15.30 6.42 -8.70
C PRO A 222 -15.16 5.09 -9.44
N LEU A 223 -13.98 4.78 -9.98
CA LEU A 223 -13.72 3.48 -10.62
C LEU A 223 -13.45 2.41 -9.56
N ASP A 224 -14.38 1.48 -9.41
CA ASP A 224 -14.30 0.35 -8.49
C ASP A 224 -14.94 -0.92 -9.10
N ALA A 225 -14.95 -2.02 -8.34
CA ALA A 225 -15.56 -3.28 -8.78
C ALA A 225 -17.06 -3.14 -9.09
N THR A 226 -17.79 -2.32 -8.32
CA THR A 226 -19.22 -2.04 -8.54
C THR A 226 -19.45 -1.41 -9.90
N LEU A 227 -18.70 -0.35 -10.22
CA LEU A 227 -18.87 0.40 -11.46
C LEU A 227 -18.48 -0.42 -12.69
N ASN A 228 -17.38 -1.17 -12.61
CA ASN A 228 -16.97 -2.05 -13.71
C ASN A 228 -17.99 -3.18 -13.93
N GLN A 229 -18.58 -3.73 -12.86
CA GLN A 229 -19.66 -4.70 -13.00
C GLN A 229 -20.93 -4.08 -13.60
N ALA A 230 -21.26 -2.84 -13.24
CA ALA A 230 -22.41 -2.13 -13.78
C ALA A 230 -22.27 -1.90 -15.30
N TRP A 231 -21.10 -1.49 -15.79
CA TRP A 231 -20.86 -1.27 -17.22
C TRP A 231 -20.87 -2.54 -18.07
N GLN A 232 -20.72 -3.70 -17.45
CA GLN A 232 -20.84 -5.00 -18.13
C GLN A 232 -22.30 -5.49 -18.17
N SER A 233 -23.23 -4.80 -17.51
CA SER A 233 -24.67 -5.07 -17.63
C SER A 233 -25.20 -4.54 -18.97
N PRO A 234 -26.02 -5.33 -19.70
CA PRO A 234 -26.70 -4.82 -20.89
C PRO A 234 -27.80 -3.80 -20.55
N ASN A 235 -28.22 -3.71 -19.29
CA ASN A 235 -29.29 -2.83 -18.83
C ASN A 235 -28.75 -1.65 -18.02
N ILE A 236 -28.88 -0.44 -18.58
CA ILE A 236 -28.43 0.81 -17.96
C ILE A 236 -29.14 1.13 -16.63
N THR A 237 -30.36 0.59 -16.40
CA THR A 237 -31.08 0.80 -15.13
C THR A 237 -30.37 0.15 -13.92
N VAL A 238 -29.34 -0.67 -14.16
CA VAL A 238 -28.44 -1.12 -13.09
C VAL A 238 -27.81 0.06 -12.34
N CYS A 239 -27.59 1.20 -13.01
CA CYS A 239 -27.04 2.41 -12.41
C CYS A 239 -27.96 3.05 -11.37
N ASP A 240 -29.27 2.74 -11.39
CA ASP A 240 -30.19 3.18 -10.35
C ASP A 240 -30.10 2.32 -9.08
N ASN A 241 -29.52 1.12 -9.18
CA ASN A 241 -29.43 0.13 -8.10
C ASN A 241 -27.97 -0.12 -7.66
N LEU A 242 -27.10 0.89 -7.79
CA LEU A 242 -25.67 0.77 -7.45
C LEU A 242 -25.44 0.38 -5.99
N GLU A 243 -26.34 0.71 -5.06
CA GLU A 243 -26.18 0.32 -3.66
C GLU A 243 -26.25 -1.19 -3.45
N LYS A 244 -27.22 -1.87 -4.08
CA LYS A 244 -27.31 -3.32 -4.04
C LYS A 244 -26.07 -3.95 -4.67
N LEU A 245 -25.67 -3.47 -5.84
CA LEU A 245 -24.49 -3.97 -6.53
C LEU A 245 -23.21 -3.73 -5.70
N ARG A 246 -23.12 -2.62 -4.98
CA ARG A 246 -22.00 -2.30 -4.08
C ARG A 246 -21.91 -3.23 -2.89
N LEU A 247 -23.04 -3.60 -2.30
CA LEU A 247 -23.05 -4.60 -1.25
C LEU A 247 -22.52 -5.95 -1.76
N GLU A 248 -22.90 -6.35 -2.98
CA GLU A 248 -22.47 -7.60 -3.60
C GLU A 248 -20.99 -7.60 -4.04
N GLN A 249 -20.52 -6.51 -4.65
CA GLN A 249 -19.16 -6.44 -5.23
C GLN A 249 -18.10 -5.99 -4.24
N ASN A 250 -18.42 -4.99 -3.44
CA ASN A 250 -17.50 -4.31 -2.54
C ASN A 250 -17.74 -4.66 -1.07
N GLY A 251 -18.93 -5.15 -0.70
CA GLY A 251 -19.28 -5.43 0.70
C GLY A 251 -19.58 -4.16 1.50
N SER A 252 -20.12 -3.12 0.85
CA SER A 252 -20.52 -1.87 1.52
C SER A 252 -21.89 -1.37 1.06
N THR A 253 -22.66 -0.85 2.01
CA THR A 253 -24.04 -0.37 1.78
C THR A 253 -24.34 0.90 2.57
N ASN A 254 -25.51 1.51 2.38
CA ASN A 254 -25.96 2.69 3.11
C ASN A 254 -24.94 3.85 3.05
N ARG A 255 -24.29 4.02 1.91
CA ARG A 255 -23.24 5.04 1.73
C ARG A 255 -23.81 6.40 1.35
N ALA A 256 -25.01 6.46 0.78
CA ALA A 256 -25.64 7.72 0.36
C ALA A 256 -25.93 8.67 1.54
N VAL A 257 -26.21 8.13 2.73
CA VAL A 257 -26.42 8.94 3.95
C VAL A 257 -25.11 9.52 4.50
N VAL A 258 -23.97 8.90 4.18
CA VAL A 258 -22.64 9.31 4.67
C VAL A 258 -21.92 10.19 3.66
N TYR A 259 -21.99 9.83 2.37
CA TYR A 259 -21.27 10.44 1.25
C TYR A 259 -22.20 10.76 0.05
N PRO A 260 -23.25 11.58 0.22
CA PRO A 260 -24.23 11.81 -0.85
C PRO A 260 -23.62 12.38 -2.13
N ASP A 261 -22.64 13.29 -2.03
CA ASP A 261 -21.91 13.86 -3.16
C ASP A 261 -21.09 12.82 -3.94
N LEU A 262 -20.41 11.91 -3.24
CA LEU A 262 -19.57 10.89 -3.87
C LEU A 262 -20.39 9.75 -4.48
N VAL A 263 -21.51 9.38 -3.84
CA VAL A 263 -22.46 8.40 -4.39
C VAL A 263 -23.10 8.94 -5.67
N GLU A 264 -23.48 10.23 -5.68
CA GLU A 264 -24.00 10.87 -6.89
C GLU A 264 -22.95 10.92 -8.00
N GLN A 265 -21.70 11.27 -7.67
CA GLN A 265 -20.60 11.23 -8.64
C GLN A 265 -20.39 9.82 -9.23
N GLN A 266 -20.48 8.76 -8.42
CA GLN A 266 -20.43 7.38 -8.91
C GLN A 266 -21.62 7.05 -9.83
N LYS A 267 -22.83 7.50 -9.49
CA LYS A 267 -24.02 7.32 -10.33
C LYS A 267 -23.84 7.99 -11.70
N GLN A 268 -23.36 9.23 -11.72
CA GLN A 268 -23.08 9.94 -12.97
C GLN A 268 -22.02 9.25 -13.82
N ALA A 269 -20.96 8.72 -13.19
CA ALA A 269 -19.95 7.92 -13.89
C ALA A 269 -20.51 6.60 -14.44
N CYS A 270 -21.49 5.99 -13.77
CA CYS A 270 -22.19 4.81 -14.25
C CYS A 270 -22.98 5.11 -15.52
N LEU A 271 -23.76 6.18 -15.49
CA LEU A 271 -24.59 6.63 -16.62
C LEU A 271 -23.74 7.13 -17.80
N ASN A 272 -22.57 7.72 -17.54
CA ASN A 272 -21.67 8.24 -18.55
C ASN A 272 -20.21 7.80 -18.32
N PRO A 273 -19.83 6.59 -18.79
CA PRO A 273 -18.47 6.05 -18.64
C PRO A 273 -17.38 6.94 -19.27
N ALA A 274 -17.73 7.78 -20.25
CA ALA A 274 -16.78 8.66 -20.91
C ALA A 274 -16.11 9.65 -19.94
N LEU A 275 -16.80 10.04 -18.86
CA LEU A 275 -16.24 10.92 -17.82
C LEU A 275 -14.97 10.34 -17.18
N ILE A 276 -14.97 9.02 -16.92
CA ILE A 276 -13.81 8.33 -16.33
C ILE A 276 -12.67 8.24 -17.33
N LEU A 277 -12.99 7.89 -18.58
CA LEU A 277 -12.00 7.76 -19.65
C LEU A 277 -11.34 9.11 -19.96
N GLU A 278 -12.10 10.21 -20.01
CA GLU A 278 -11.57 11.56 -20.23
C GLU A 278 -10.68 12.03 -19.10
N ALA A 279 -11.06 11.76 -17.84
CA ALA A 279 -10.21 12.10 -16.70
C ALA A 279 -8.85 11.37 -16.76
N ILE A 280 -8.84 10.09 -17.14
CA ILE A 280 -7.60 9.32 -17.31
C ILE A 280 -6.78 9.82 -18.51
N LYS A 281 -7.43 10.12 -19.65
CA LYS A 281 -6.75 10.71 -20.82
C LYS A 281 -6.08 12.04 -20.48
N ASN A 282 -6.67 12.81 -19.58
CA ASN A 282 -6.17 14.12 -19.14
C ASN A 282 -5.24 14.07 -17.91
N ALA A 283 -5.07 12.91 -17.26
CA ALA A 283 -4.26 12.79 -16.04
C ALA A 283 -2.76 12.82 -16.34
N ASP A 284 -1.99 13.49 -15.50
CA ASP A 284 -0.52 13.44 -15.51
C ASP A 284 0.02 12.39 -14.52
N GLY A 285 -0.79 12.09 -13.49
CA GLY A 285 -0.55 11.00 -12.54
C GLY A 285 -1.84 10.25 -12.19
N VAL A 286 -1.74 8.93 -11.99
CA VAL A 286 -2.81 8.08 -11.42
C VAL A 286 -2.27 7.39 -10.18
N PHE A 287 -2.99 7.47 -9.06
CA PHE A 287 -2.58 6.83 -7.81
C PHE A 287 -3.68 5.90 -7.27
N ILE A 288 -3.31 4.65 -6.97
CA ILE A 288 -4.21 3.61 -6.45
C ILE A 288 -3.97 3.42 -4.95
N ASN A 289 -5.03 3.47 -4.15
CA ASN A 289 -4.96 3.30 -2.70
C ASN A 289 -4.60 1.88 -2.25
N GLY A 290 -4.46 1.70 -0.94
CA GLY A 290 -4.38 0.39 -0.30
C GLY A 290 -5.74 -0.20 0.08
N GLY A 291 -5.78 -1.48 0.43
CA GLY A 291 -7.00 -2.24 0.73
C GLY A 291 -6.85 -3.68 0.27
N ASP A 292 -7.77 -4.17 -0.56
CA ASP A 292 -7.75 -5.47 -1.23
C ASP A 292 -7.46 -5.30 -2.73
N GLN A 293 -6.34 -5.86 -3.18
CA GLN A 293 -5.90 -5.86 -4.57
C GLN A 293 -6.88 -6.59 -5.51
N SER A 294 -7.67 -7.53 -4.99
CA SER A 294 -8.70 -8.25 -5.74
C SER A 294 -9.84 -7.32 -6.16
N LEU A 295 -10.21 -6.35 -5.32
CA LEU A 295 -11.21 -5.33 -5.67
C LEU A 295 -10.71 -4.40 -6.76
N THR A 296 -9.43 -3.98 -6.69
CA THR A 296 -8.84 -3.18 -7.77
C THR A 296 -8.75 -3.96 -9.07
N ARG A 297 -8.38 -5.25 -9.03
CA ARG A 297 -8.41 -6.09 -10.22
C ARG A 297 -9.80 -6.12 -10.84
N LYS A 298 -10.86 -6.32 -10.05
CA LYS A 298 -12.26 -6.30 -10.52
C LYS A 298 -12.70 -4.94 -11.10
N ALA A 299 -12.07 -3.84 -10.69
CA ALA A 299 -12.35 -2.51 -11.24
C ALA A 299 -11.79 -2.30 -12.66
N PHE A 300 -10.82 -3.12 -13.08
CA PHE A 300 -10.10 -2.96 -14.36
C PHE A 300 -10.23 -4.16 -15.29
N ILE A 301 -10.42 -5.37 -14.76
CA ILE A 301 -10.52 -6.60 -15.51
C ILE A 301 -11.98 -7.03 -15.57
N ASN A 302 -12.49 -7.23 -16.78
CA ASN A 302 -13.84 -7.70 -17.07
C ASN A 302 -14.02 -9.17 -16.66
N ASN A 303 -15.28 -9.61 -16.61
CA ASN A 303 -15.65 -10.97 -16.23
C ASN A 303 -15.13 -12.03 -17.21
N ASP A 304 -14.92 -11.67 -18.47
CA ASP A 304 -14.30 -12.52 -19.49
C ASP A 304 -12.76 -12.57 -19.40
N GLY A 305 -12.16 -11.85 -18.45
CA GLY A 305 -10.72 -11.75 -18.25
C GLY A 305 -10.03 -10.67 -19.07
N THR A 306 -10.75 -9.95 -19.94
CA THR A 306 -10.19 -8.84 -20.73
C THR A 306 -10.01 -7.57 -19.91
N GLU A 307 -9.11 -6.71 -20.36
CA GLU A 307 -8.90 -5.39 -19.76
C GLU A 307 -9.99 -4.42 -20.23
N ASN A 308 -10.54 -3.63 -19.30
CA ASN A 308 -11.46 -2.58 -19.69
C ASN A 308 -10.73 -1.42 -20.39
N GLN A 309 -11.52 -0.52 -21.00
CA GLN A 309 -11.00 0.62 -21.76
C GLN A 309 -10.15 1.57 -20.91
N ILE A 310 -10.38 1.60 -19.59
CA ILE A 310 -9.64 2.47 -18.69
C ILE A 310 -8.21 1.95 -18.48
N LEU A 311 -8.03 0.65 -18.20
CA LEU A 311 -6.68 0.06 -18.09
C LEU A 311 -5.93 0.18 -19.43
N THR A 312 -6.63 -0.03 -20.54
CA THR A 312 -6.07 0.17 -21.89
C THR A 312 -5.55 1.60 -22.07
N ALA A 313 -6.33 2.62 -21.67
CA ALA A 313 -5.92 4.02 -21.75
C ALA A 313 -4.73 4.35 -20.84
N ILE A 314 -4.69 3.79 -19.62
CA ILE A 314 -3.53 3.94 -18.71
C ILE A 314 -2.26 3.41 -19.37
N LYS A 315 -2.30 2.17 -19.90
CA LYS A 315 -1.16 1.55 -20.59
C LYS A 315 -0.71 2.34 -21.82
N GLN A 316 -1.66 2.85 -22.61
CA GLN A 316 -1.35 3.72 -23.76
C GLN A 316 -0.60 4.97 -23.32
N LYS A 317 -1.03 5.65 -22.26
CA LYS A 317 -0.33 6.85 -21.77
C LYS A 317 1.04 6.52 -21.18
N LEU A 318 1.17 5.39 -20.48
CA LEU A 318 2.45 4.90 -19.98
C LEU A 318 3.45 4.69 -21.14
N ASN A 319 3.03 3.98 -22.19
CA ASN A 319 3.82 3.74 -23.40
C ASN A 319 4.20 5.03 -24.14
N GLN A 320 3.35 6.06 -24.08
CA GLN A 320 3.62 7.37 -24.67
C GLN A 320 4.56 8.25 -23.83
N GLY A 321 4.99 7.81 -22.65
CA GLY A 321 5.79 8.64 -21.74
C GLY A 321 4.99 9.76 -21.08
N LYS A 322 3.66 9.65 -20.98
CA LYS A 322 2.74 10.74 -20.60
C LYS A 322 1.97 10.47 -19.31
N LEU A 323 2.42 9.55 -18.46
CA LEU A 323 1.73 9.24 -17.21
C LEU A 323 2.68 8.72 -16.14
N ILE A 324 2.49 9.18 -14.91
CA ILE A 324 3.04 8.53 -13.73
C ILE A 324 1.95 7.67 -13.09
N VAL A 325 2.24 6.41 -12.77
CA VAL A 325 1.29 5.54 -12.07
C VAL A 325 1.87 5.15 -10.71
N GLY A 326 1.08 5.27 -9.66
CA GLY A 326 1.48 4.94 -8.30
C GLY A 326 0.45 4.03 -7.64
N GLY A 327 0.93 3.23 -6.70
CA GLY A 327 0.10 2.38 -5.88
C GLY A 327 0.66 2.27 -4.48
N THR A 328 -0.19 2.04 -3.48
CA THR A 328 0.27 1.73 -2.12
C THR A 328 -0.38 0.47 -1.60
N SER A 329 0.38 -0.41 -0.95
CA SER A 329 -0.13 -1.67 -0.41
C SER A 329 -0.80 -2.52 -1.51
N ALA A 330 -2.12 -2.75 -1.46
CA ALA A 330 -2.89 -3.41 -2.51
C ALA A 330 -2.71 -2.77 -3.89
N GLY A 331 -2.70 -1.43 -3.98
CA GLY A 331 -2.44 -0.72 -5.22
C GLY A 331 -1.07 -1.02 -5.82
N THR A 332 -0.09 -1.47 -5.04
CA THR A 332 1.20 -1.96 -5.56
C THR A 332 1.12 -3.43 -5.94
N ALA A 333 0.50 -4.28 -5.10
CA ALA A 333 0.40 -5.71 -5.35
C ALA A 333 -0.32 -6.02 -6.67
N VAL A 334 -1.39 -5.27 -6.96
CA VAL A 334 -2.19 -5.40 -8.19
C VAL A 334 -1.41 -5.07 -9.46
N MET A 335 -0.26 -4.40 -9.38
CA MET A 335 0.50 -4.04 -10.57
C MET A 335 1.11 -5.26 -11.27
N SER A 336 1.35 -6.36 -10.55
CA SER A 336 1.87 -7.63 -11.08
C SER A 336 0.93 -8.20 -12.15
N GLY A 337 1.44 -8.78 -13.23
CA GLY A 337 0.61 -9.49 -14.23
C GLY A 337 1.38 -9.86 -15.50
N ASN A 338 0.71 -10.48 -16.47
CA ASN A 338 1.31 -10.96 -17.73
C ASN A 338 2.40 -12.03 -17.48
N SER A 339 3.50 -11.96 -18.24
CA SER A 339 4.60 -12.92 -18.17
C SER A 339 5.94 -12.24 -18.37
N TYR A 340 7.00 -12.90 -17.90
CA TYR A 340 8.38 -12.51 -18.15
C TYR A 340 9.25 -13.75 -18.31
N LEU A 341 10.02 -13.78 -19.40
CA LEU A 341 10.82 -14.96 -19.79
C LEU A 341 9.99 -16.26 -19.79
N ASN A 342 8.82 -16.20 -20.43
CA ASN A 342 7.86 -17.31 -20.57
C ASN A 342 7.31 -17.88 -19.24
N SER A 343 7.49 -17.16 -18.12
CA SER A 343 6.94 -17.53 -16.82
C SER A 343 5.85 -16.54 -16.42
N PRO A 344 4.71 -17.00 -15.87
CA PRO A 344 3.63 -16.11 -15.47
C PRO A 344 4.06 -15.22 -14.30
N THR A 345 3.65 -13.96 -14.33
CA THR A 345 3.79 -13.04 -13.21
C THR A 345 2.44 -12.89 -12.54
N VAL A 346 2.28 -13.64 -11.45
CA VAL A 346 1.02 -13.74 -10.71
C VAL A 346 0.84 -12.60 -9.70
N MET A 347 -0.37 -12.44 -9.17
CA MET A 347 -0.68 -11.48 -8.11
C MET A 347 -0.93 -12.23 -6.79
N VAL A 348 -0.16 -11.91 -5.75
CA VAL A 348 -0.42 -12.42 -4.39
C VAL A 348 -1.79 -11.91 -3.93
N SER A 349 -2.65 -12.79 -3.43
CA SER A 349 -3.93 -12.39 -2.82
C SER A 349 -3.91 -12.52 -1.30
N ASN A 350 -3.29 -13.58 -0.75
CA ASN A 350 -3.26 -13.77 0.71
C ASN A 350 -2.04 -14.59 1.18
N GLY A 351 -1.85 -14.66 2.50
CA GLY A 351 -1.11 -15.74 3.16
C GLY A 351 0.04 -15.31 4.07
N THR A 352 0.45 -16.20 4.97
CA THR A 352 1.64 -16.02 5.82
C THR A 352 2.79 -16.89 5.36
N SER A 353 4.01 -16.55 5.79
CA SER A 353 5.21 -17.32 5.43
C SER A 353 5.21 -18.72 6.02
N GLU A 354 4.75 -18.87 7.26
CA GLU A 354 4.67 -20.16 7.95
C GLU A 354 3.70 -21.09 7.24
N ALA A 355 2.50 -20.61 6.89
CA ALA A 355 1.53 -21.41 6.16
C ALA A 355 2.03 -21.77 4.77
N ALA A 356 2.61 -20.83 4.03
CA ALA A 356 3.17 -21.08 2.70
C ALA A 356 4.23 -22.20 2.71
N LEU A 357 5.16 -22.16 3.67
CA LEU A 357 6.24 -23.14 3.76
C LEU A 357 5.75 -24.55 4.12
N ASN A 358 4.57 -24.67 4.75
CA ASN A 358 4.03 -25.96 5.20
C ASN A 358 2.88 -26.48 4.32
N ARG A 359 2.17 -25.59 3.62
CA ARG A 359 0.95 -25.93 2.86
C ARG A 359 1.00 -25.53 1.38
N GLY A 360 2.10 -24.93 0.94
CA GLY A 360 2.31 -24.51 -0.44
C GLY A 360 1.47 -23.29 -0.83
N ALA A 361 1.52 -22.95 -2.12
CA ALA A 361 0.72 -21.90 -2.73
C ALA A 361 -0.52 -22.49 -3.42
N LYS A 362 -1.64 -21.76 -3.40
CA LYS A 362 -2.91 -22.18 -4.02
C LYS A 362 -3.38 -21.12 -5.01
N ALA A 363 -3.59 -21.54 -6.26
CA ALA A 363 -4.08 -20.68 -7.32
C ALA A 363 -5.58 -20.42 -7.17
N ASP A 364 -6.00 -19.17 -7.44
CA ASP A 364 -7.37 -18.76 -7.70
C ASP A 364 -8.39 -19.10 -6.59
N MET A 365 -7.89 -19.18 -5.36
CA MET A 365 -8.67 -19.32 -4.14
C MET A 365 -8.57 -18.05 -3.31
N LEU A 366 -9.70 -17.44 -2.96
CA LEU A 366 -9.74 -16.31 -2.05
C LEU A 366 -10.41 -16.75 -0.74
N PRO A 367 -9.65 -16.85 0.38
CA PRO A 367 -10.27 -17.10 1.66
C PRO A 367 -11.12 -15.89 2.04
N VAL A 368 -12.29 -16.15 2.61
CA VAL A 368 -13.13 -15.09 3.17
C VAL A 368 -12.48 -14.63 4.47
N GLU A 369 -12.17 -13.33 4.60
CA GLU A 369 -11.54 -12.82 5.81
C GLU A 369 -12.44 -13.06 7.04
N GLY A 370 -11.83 -13.60 8.10
CA GLY A 370 -12.55 -14.05 9.29
C GLY A 370 -13.37 -15.34 9.15
N CYS A 371 -13.34 -16.08 8.03
CA CYS A 371 -14.16 -17.30 7.89
C CYS A 371 -13.85 -18.40 8.91
N GLN A 372 -12.65 -18.42 9.49
CA GLN A 372 -12.28 -19.34 10.57
C GLN A 372 -13.02 -19.03 11.87
N LYS A 373 -13.47 -17.78 12.07
CA LYS A 373 -14.27 -17.40 13.23
C LYS A 373 -15.66 -18.04 13.17
N THR A 374 -16.16 -18.29 11.96
CA THR A 374 -17.50 -18.84 11.70
C THR A 374 -17.48 -20.29 11.20
N ASN A 375 -16.31 -20.93 11.09
CA ASN A 375 -16.12 -22.25 10.45
C ASN A 375 -16.70 -22.34 9.02
N GLN A 376 -16.71 -21.23 8.28
CA GLN A 376 -17.25 -21.12 6.92
C GLN A 376 -16.17 -21.08 5.83
N CYS A 377 -14.91 -21.36 6.18
CA CYS A 377 -13.87 -21.44 5.16
C CYS A 377 -14.15 -22.62 4.21
N ALA A 378 -13.85 -22.43 2.92
CA ALA A 378 -13.91 -23.53 1.96
C ALA A 378 -13.11 -24.74 2.47
N GLN A 379 -13.61 -25.96 2.22
CA GLN A 379 -12.94 -27.17 2.71
C GLN A 379 -11.46 -27.16 2.28
N ASN A 380 -10.57 -27.32 3.26
CA ASN A 380 -9.11 -27.27 3.12
C ASN A 380 -8.46 -25.91 2.84
N LEU A 381 -9.15 -24.77 3.03
CA LEU A 381 -8.55 -23.44 2.94
C LEU A 381 -8.50 -22.74 4.31
N LEU A 382 -7.31 -22.24 4.68
CA LEU A 382 -7.11 -21.42 5.88
C LEU A 382 -6.93 -19.95 5.49
N ASN A 383 -7.30 -19.03 6.39
CA ASN A 383 -7.04 -17.60 6.20
C ASN A 383 -5.55 -17.23 6.21
N THR A 384 -4.69 -18.14 6.63
CA THR A 384 -3.24 -17.98 6.57
C THR A 384 -2.65 -18.60 5.31
N ASP A 385 -3.41 -19.37 4.54
CA ASP A 385 -2.89 -20.02 3.33
C ASP A 385 -2.43 -19.00 2.31
N LEU A 386 -1.28 -19.29 1.69
CA LEU A 386 -0.78 -18.54 0.55
C LEU A 386 -1.68 -18.79 -0.65
N THR A 387 -2.38 -17.74 -1.06
CA THR A 387 -3.17 -17.76 -2.28
C THR A 387 -2.74 -16.65 -3.24
N TYR A 388 -2.98 -16.89 -4.53
CA TYR A 388 -2.63 -15.97 -5.59
C TYR A 388 -3.64 -16.04 -6.75
N ASN A 389 -3.75 -14.96 -7.52
CA ASN A 389 -4.48 -14.98 -8.79
C ASN A 389 -3.52 -15.38 -9.92
N SER A 390 -3.81 -16.48 -10.62
CA SER A 390 -2.94 -17.05 -11.66
C SER A 390 -2.86 -16.19 -12.92
N GLN A 391 -3.91 -15.41 -13.19
CA GLN A 391 -3.97 -14.46 -14.30
C GLN A 391 -3.27 -13.13 -13.99
N GLY A 392 -2.79 -12.95 -12.75
CA GLY A 392 -2.18 -11.71 -12.30
C GLY A 392 -3.21 -10.60 -12.03
N GLY A 393 -2.70 -9.37 -11.87
CA GLY A 393 -3.47 -8.14 -11.67
C GLY A 393 -3.55 -7.33 -12.96
N LEU A 394 -3.01 -6.11 -12.95
CA LEU A 394 -3.09 -5.14 -14.05
C LEU A 394 -1.98 -5.31 -15.11
N GLY A 395 -0.94 -6.09 -14.81
CA GLY A 395 0.16 -6.34 -15.73
C GLY A 395 0.99 -5.10 -16.08
N LEU A 396 1.06 -4.11 -15.18
CA LEU A 396 1.95 -2.95 -15.30
C LEU A 396 3.39 -3.30 -14.88
N VAL A 397 3.54 -4.31 -14.02
CA VAL A 397 4.81 -4.93 -13.66
C VAL A 397 4.77 -6.38 -14.12
N ASN A 398 5.46 -6.68 -15.21
CA ASN A 398 5.49 -8.03 -15.77
C ASN A 398 6.68 -8.86 -15.30
N PHE A 399 7.78 -8.24 -14.84
CA PHE A 399 9.03 -8.94 -14.56
C PHE A 399 9.14 -9.51 -13.14
N ALA A 400 8.27 -9.07 -12.23
CA ALA A 400 8.31 -9.46 -10.83
C ALA A 400 6.93 -9.59 -10.20
N ILE A 401 6.78 -10.58 -9.32
CA ILE A 401 5.64 -10.64 -8.40
C ILE A 401 5.83 -9.56 -7.33
N MET A 402 4.82 -8.72 -7.13
CA MET A 402 4.86 -7.66 -6.12
C MET A 402 4.27 -8.12 -4.78
N ASP A 403 4.92 -7.72 -3.69
CA ASP A 403 4.44 -7.87 -2.33
C ASP A 403 4.69 -6.57 -1.52
N THR A 404 3.89 -6.32 -0.49
CA THR A 404 3.85 -5.08 0.29
C THR A 404 3.78 -5.34 1.79
N HIS A 405 3.93 -4.29 2.62
CA HIS A 405 4.09 -4.39 4.08
C HIS A 405 5.08 -5.51 4.45
N PHE A 406 6.16 -5.59 3.66
CA PHE A 406 6.81 -6.85 3.37
C PHE A 406 7.57 -7.39 4.58
N SER A 407 8.58 -6.64 5.04
CA SER A 407 9.32 -7.01 6.23
C SER A 407 8.51 -6.86 7.51
N GLU A 408 7.54 -5.95 7.56
CA GLU A 408 6.72 -5.71 8.76
C GLU A 408 5.81 -6.90 9.08
N ARG A 409 5.51 -7.74 8.09
CA ARG A 409 4.66 -8.92 8.21
C ARG A 409 5.42 -10.22 7.94
N GLY A 410 6.75 -10.18 7.94
CA GLY A 410 7.62 -11.34 7.74
C GLY A 410 7.30 -12.17 6.49
N ARG A 411 7.02 -11.51 5.36
CA ARG A 411 6.51 -12.13 4.12
C ARG A 411 7.58 -12.80 3.23
N GLN A 412 8.80 -13.00 3.73
CA GLN A 412 9.91 -13.56 2.95
C GLN A 412 9.70 -15.03 2.58
N GLY A 413 9.19 -15.85 3.51
CA GLY A 413 8.93 -17.26 3.26
C GLY A 413 7.82 -17.47 2.23
N ARG A 414 6.73 -16.70 2.32
CA ARG A 414 5.60 -16.85 1.38
C ARG A 414 5.99 -16.55 -0.06
N VAL A 415 6.78 -15.50 -0.28
CA VAL A 415 7.21 -15.17 -1.64
C VAL A 415 8.28 -16.12 -2.18
N ALA A 416 9.12 -16.71 -1.31
CA ALA A 416 10.07 -17.74 -1.72
C ALA A 416 9.35 -18.99 -2.24
N VAL A 417 8.31 -19.42 -1.52
CA VAL A 417 7.43 -20.53 -1.95
C VAL A 417 6.71 -20.17 -3.24
N LEU A 418 6.08 -18.99 -3.32
CA LEU A 418 5.31 -18.60 -4.50
C LEU A 418 6.18 -18.51 -5.75
N ALA A 419 7.35 -17.88 -5.65
CA ALA A 419 8.25 -17.70 -6.78
C ALA A 419 8.73 -19.04 -7.35
N LYS A 420 8.95 -20.04 -6.48
CA LYS A 420 9.25 -21.40 -6.92
C LYS A 420 8.05 -22.13 -7.50
N HIS A 421 6.90 -22.02 -6.87
CA HIS A 421 5.67 -22.64 -7.36
C HIS A 421 5.28 -22.15 -8.77
N THR A 422 5.54 -20.88 -9.08
CA THR A 422 5.16 -20.24 -10.34
C THR A 422 6.30 -20.08 -11.35
N ASN A 423 7.50 -20.57 -11.02
CA ASN A 423 8.73 -20.35 -11.79
C ASN A 423 9.05 -18.86 -12.07
N ALA A 424 8.58 -17.95 -11.22
CA ALA A 424 8.83 -16.52 -11.39
C ALA A 424 10.33 -16.20 -11.35
N SER A 425 10.76 -15.26 -12.19
CA SER A 425 12.18 -14.86 -12.22
C SER A 425 12.54 -13.95 -11.03
N PHE A 426 11.62 -13.08 -10.63
CA PHE A 426 11.81 -12.12 -9.56
C PHE A 426 10.56 -11.97 -8.69
N VAL A 427 10.78 -11.62 -7.42
CA VAL A 427 9.77 -11.03 -6.54
C VAL A 427 10.34 -9.75 -5.97
N LEU A 428 9.55 -8.69 -5.94
CA LEU A 428 9.84 -7.43 -5.25
C LEU A 428 8.90 -7.27 -4.04
N GLY A 429 9.46 -7.35 -2.84
CA GLY A 429 8.79 -7.06 -1.58
C GLY A 429 9.12 -5.65 -1.11
N VAL A 430 8.13 -4.75 -1.03
CA VAL A 430 8.34 -3.35 -0.63
C VAL A 430 7.92 -3.15 0.82
N ASP A 431 8.83 -2.64 1.65
CA ASP A 431 8.57 -2.33 3.06
C ASP A 431 7.65 -1.08 3.21
N GLU A 432 7.06 -0.89 4.39
CA GLU A 432 6.27 0.31 4.70
C GLU A 432 7.09 1.60 4.58
N ALA A 433 6.39 2.70 4.27
CA ALA A 433 6.95 4.04 4.06
C ALA A 433 8.15 4.06 3.08
N THR A 434 8.15 3.14 2.12
CA THR A 434 9.21 2.94 1.12
C THR A 434 8.57 2.73 -0.25
N ALA A 435 9.24 3.18 -1.30
CA ALA A 435 8.81 2.96 -2.68
C ALA A 435 9.96 2.46 -3.56
N ALA A 436 9.65 1.51 -4.45
CA ALA A 436 10.44 1.26 -5.64
C ALA A 436 9.89 2.17 -6.76
N VAL A 437 10.72 3.10 -7.23
CA VAL A 437 10.41 3.97 -8.38
C VAL A 437 11.02 3.31 -9.61
N ILE A 438 10.17 2.76 -10.47
CA ILE A 438 10.57 1.98 -11.65
C ILE A 438 10.35 2.82 -12.89
N ASP A 439 11.36 2.86 -13.77
CA ASP A 439 11.20 3.44 -15.10
C ASP A 439 10.28 2.54 -15.94
N TRP A 440 9.31 3.13 -16.62
CA TRP A 440 8.41 2.36 -17.47
C TRP A 440 9.24 1.59 -18.52
N PRO A 441 9.15 0.24 -18.57
CA PRO A 441 10.01 -0.55 -19.43
C PRO A 441 9.72 -0.24 -20.91
N THR A 442 10.79 -0.10 -21.69
CA THR A 442 10.74 0.03 -23.15
C THR A 442 11.47 -1.17 -23.75
N GLN A 443 11.08 -1.62 -24.95
CA GLN A 443 11.51 -2.92 -25.49
C GLN A 443 13.03 -3.09 -25.62
N ASP A 444 13.80 -2.00 -25.65
CA ASP A 444 15.25 -2.01 -25.88
C ASP A 444 16.08 -1.59 -24.66
N LYS A 445 15.45 -1.42 -23.49
CA LYS A 445 16.16 -0.97 -22.28
C LYS A 445 15.98 -1.94 -21.13
N PRO A 446 17.04 -2.13 -20.33
CA PRO A 446 16.92 -2.91 -19.11
C PRO A 446 15.96 -2.22 -18.14
N ILE A 447 15.29 -3.01 -17.30
CA ILE A 447 14.35 -2.49 -16.31
C ILE A 447 15.16 -1.83 -15.20
N GLN A 448 14.95 -0.54 -14.97
CA GLN A 448 15.66 0.21 -13.94
C GLN A 448 14.71 0.64 -12.83
N PHE A 449 15.17 0.52 -11.58
CA PHE A 449 14.45 1.09 -10.45
C PHE A 449 15.38 1.66 -9.38
N LYS A 450 14.84 2.61 -8.61
CA LYS A 450 15.50 3.23 -7.46
C LYS A 450 14.62 3.13 -6.21
N VAL A 451 15.26 2.99 -5.05
CA VAL A 451 14.57 2.96 -3.77
C VAL A 451 14.52 4.35 -3.13
N ILE A 452 13.32 4.78 -2.71
CA ILE A 452 13.11 5.98 -1.88
C ILE A 452 12.32 5.63 -0.62
N GLY A 453 12.32 6.53 0.37
CA GLY A 453 11.62 6.34 1.63
C GLY A 453 12.47 5.76 2.77
N ALA A 454 11.80 5.14 3.73
CA ALA A 454 12.29 4.89 5.08
C ALA A 454 13.14 3.63 5.24
N LYS A 455 12.82 2.56 4.49
CA LYS A 455 13.36 1.21 4.68
C LYS A 455 14.00 0.71 3.38
N GLY A 456 13.49 -0.39 2.80
CA GLY A 456 14.08 -0.99 1.63
C GLY A 456 13.14 -1.87 0.82
N VAL A 457 13.66 -2.31 -0.32
CA VAL A 457 13.01 -3.21 -1.28
C VAL A 457 13.77 -4.52 -1.25
N PHE A 458 13.06 -5.58 -0.89
CA PHE A 458 13.56 -6.94 -0.95
C PHE A 458 13.38 -7.49 -2.37
N VAL A 459 14.43 -8.07 -2.94
CA VAL A 459 14.38 -8.75 -4.23
C VAL A 459 14.73 -10.21 -4.03
N LEU A 460 13.87 -11.12 -4.50
CA LEU A 460 14.11 -12.56 -4.48
C LEU A 460 14.29 -13.10 -5.89
N GLN A 461 15.35 -13.88 -6.09
CA GLN A 461 15.62 -14.63 -7.30
C GLN A 461 15.69 -16.13 -6.97
N PRO A 462 14.76 -16.94 -7.47
CA PRO A 462 14.73 -18.35 -7.12
C PRO A 462 15.91 -19.11 -7.75
N LYS A 463 16.62 -19.97 -6.98
CA LYS A 463 17.81 -20.72 -7.45
C LYS A 463 17.53 -22.22 -7.59
N ALA A 464 17.54 -22.98 -6.50
CA ALA A 464 17.21 -24.41 -6.46
C ALA A 464 15.92 -24.65 -5.66
N GLU A 465 15.42 -25.88 -5.56
CA GLU A 465 14.10 -26.22 -4.98
C GLU A 465 13.76 -25.46 -3.68
N ARG A 466 14.69 -25.44 -2.72
CA ARG A 466 14.56 -24.74 -1.43
C ARG A 466 15.65 -23.70 -1.19
N VAL A 467 16.09 -23.05 -2.27
CA VAL A 467 17.15 -22.02 -2.22
C VAL A 467 16.81 -20.85 -3.13
N ALA A 468 16.93 -19.64 -2.60
CA ALA A 468 16.82 -18.41 -3.37
C ALA A 468 17.99 -17.46 -3.08
N ASN A 469 18.39 -16.66 -4.06
CA ASN A 469 19.22 -15.49 -3.84
C ASN A 469 18.32 -14.34 -3.43
N ILE A 470 18.70 -13.62 -2.37
CA ILE A 470 17.96 -12.48 -1.87
C ILE A 470 18.85 -11.25 -1.83
N HIS A 471 18.23 -10.11 -2.12
CA HIS A 471 18.82 -8.78 -2.07
C HIS A 471 17.91 -7.89 -1.23
N TYR A 472 18.49 -6.90 -0.58
CA TYR A 472 17.73 -5.85 0.10
C TYR A 472 18.39 -4.52 -0.23
N LEU A 473 17.66 -3.69 -0.96
CA LEU A 473 18.11 -2.40 -1.43
C LEU A 473 17.47 -1.33 -0.55
N THR A 474 18.27 -0.40 -0.04
CA THR A 474 17.79 0.68 0.82
C THR A 474 17.81 2.01 0.12
N ARG A 475 17.39 3.07 0.82
CA ARG A 475 17.25 4.41 0.28
C ARG A 475 18.44 4.85 -0.59
N GLY A 476 18.14 5.18 -1.83
CA GLY A 476 19.08 5.71 -2.81
C GLY A 476 19.78 4.65 -3.65
N ASP A 477 19.72 3.38 -3.25
CA ASP A 477 20.19 2.27 -4.08
C ASP A 477 19.37 2.19 -5.37
N SER A 478 20.01 1.72 -6.42
CA SER A 478 19.37 1.44 -7.71
C SER A 478 19.71 0.04 -8.19
N ALA A 479 18.83 -0.51 -9.00
CA ALA A 479 19.03 -1.79 -9.67
C ALA A 479 18.63 -1.71 -11.14
N GLU A 480 19.31 -2.53 -11.92
CA GLU A 480 19.04 -2.79 -13.32
C GLU A 480 18.79 -4.29 -13.51
N ILE A 481 17.71 -4.65 -14.21
CA ILE A 481 17.32 -6.02 -14.50
C ILE A 481 17.34 -6.22 -16.01
N GLU A 482 18.12 -7.21 -16.45
CA GLU A 482 18.20 -7.66 -17.83
C GLU A 482 18.13 -9.19 -17.86
N GLY A 483 17.11 -9.73 -18.52
CA GLY A 483 16.82 -11.16 -18.45
C GLY A 483 16.67 -11.63 -17.01
N LYS A 484 17.47 -12.63 -16.58
CA LYS A 484 17.49 -13.12 -15.18
C LYS A 484 18.58 -12.46 -14.33
N HIS A 485 19.33 -11.51 -14.86
CA HIS A 485 20.38 -10.83 -14.14
C HIS A 485 19.86 -9.58 -13.43
N ILE A 486 20.40 -9.31 -12.25
CA ILE A 486 20.19 -8.05 -11.54
C ILE A 486 21.55 -7.46 -11.16
N ALA A 487 21.78 -6.23 -11.62
CA ALA A 487 22.93 -5.43 -11.27
C ALA A 487 22.50 -4.36 -10.26
N VAL A 488 23.06 -4.42 -9.05
CA VAL A 488 22.76 -3.46 -7.98
C VAL A 488 23.91 -2.49 -7.80
N LYS A 489 23.55 -1.21 -7.75
CA LYS A 489 24.43 -0.09 -7.41
C LYS A 489 24.01 0.48 -6.05
N PHE A 490 24.86 0.27 -5.06
CA PHE A 490 24.65 0.88 -3.74
C PHE A 490 24.90 2.39 -3.81
N ASN A 491 24.06 3.13 -3.08
CA ASN A 491 24.28 4.56 -2.89
C ASN A 491 25.57 4.80 -2.12
N LYS A 492 26.34 5.83 -2.49
CA LYS A 492 27.58 6.17 -1.76
C LYS A 492 27.20 6.83 -0.43
N GLN A 493 27.34 6.12 0.69
CA GLN A 493 27.21 6.70 2.02
C GLN A 493 28.45 6.38 2.87
N ASN A 494 28.88 7.39 3.65
CA ASN A 494 30.10 7.34 4.46
C ASN A 494 29.72 7.09 5.93
N ALA A 495 29.81 5.86 6.40
CA ALA A 495 30.08 5.53 7.81
C ALA A 495 30.18 4.01 8.02
N ASP A 496 31.27 3.55 8.64
CA ASP A 496 31.34 2.22 9.25
C ASP A 496 30.51 2.22 10.54
N ILE A 497 29.30 1.70 10.47
CA ILE A 497 28.44 1.57 11.66
C ILE A 497 28.70 0.21 12.31
N LYS A 498 29.03 0.19 13.60
CA LYS A 498 29.04 -1.03 14.41
C LYS A 498 27.72 -1.13 15.18
N LEU A 499 26.77 -1.94 14.69
CA LEU A 499 25.52 -2.23 15.39
C LEU A 499 25.59 -3.57 16.14
N LYS A 500 25.04 -3.63 17.36
CA LYS A 500 24.80 -4.89 18.07
C LYS A 500 23.61 -5.60 17.43
N THR A 501 23.81 -6.82 16.93
CA THR A 501 22.74 -7.69 16.40
C THR A 501 22.78 -9.07 17.04
N SER A 502 21.61 -9.63 17.35
CA SER A 502 21.46 -11.02 17.81
C SER A 502 21.70 -12.01 16.67
N THR A 503 22.35 -13.12 16.98
CA THR A 503 22.71 -14.21 16.04
C THR A 503 21.69 -15.34 16.02
N LYS A 504 20.63 -15.27 16.84
CA LYS A 504 19.54 -16.24 16.87
C LYS A 504 18.21 -15.50 16.99
N THR A 505 17.20 -15.97 16.26
CA THR A 505 15.84 -15.44 16.34
C THR A 505 14.86 -16.59 16.14
N ASP A 506 14.05 -16.82 17.16
CA ASP A 506 12.90 -17.73 17.06
C ASP A 506 11.72 -16.98 16.44
N ASN A 507 10.85 -17.69 15.73
CA ASN A 507 9.75 -17.11 14.96
C ASN A 507 10.23 -16.05 13.96
N ILE A 508 11.08 -16.48 13.03
CA ILE A 508 11.77 -15.60 12.08
C ILE A 508 10.82 -14.80 11.18
N PHE A 509 9.61 -15.29 10.93
CA PHE A 509 8.59 -14.61 10.13
C PHE A 509 7.61 -13.76 10.95
N THR A 510 7.83 -13.61 12.26
CA THR A 510 7.06 -12.67 13.08
C THR A 510 7.62 -11.26 12.98
N GLY A 511 6.81 -10.32 12.50
CA GLY A 511 7.23 -8.93 12.37
C GLY A 511 8.49 -8.78 11.51
N GLU A 512 9.37 -7.86 11.91
CA GLU A 512 10.61 -7.57 11.17
C GLU A 512 11.78 -8.52 11.50
N ASN A 513 11.53 -9.67 12.13
CA ASN A 513 12.58 -10.58 12.60
C ASN A 513 13.53 -11.03 11.48
N PHE A 514 12.99 -11.46 10.33
CA PHE A 514 13.80 -11.84 9.16
C PHE A 514 14.74 -10.71 8.72
N LYS A 515 14.21 -9.49 8.58
CA LYS A 515 15.01 -8.32 8.18
C LYS A 515 16.11 -8.03 9.21
N LYS A 516 15.80 -8.08 10.51
CA LYS A 516 16.79 -7.86 11.58
C LYS A 516 17.91 -8.89 11.54
N LEU A 517 17.57 -10.16 11.32
CA LEU A 517 18.55 -11.23 11.17
C LEU A 517 19.44 -11.02 9.92
N ALA A 518 18.82 -10.75 8.76
CA ALA A 518 19.54 -10.53 7.51
C ALA A 518 20.44 -9.27 7.57
N LYS A 519 20.00 -8.22 8.27
CA LYS A 519 20.80 -7.01 8.55
C LYS A 519 22.09 -7.34 9.33
N GLY A 520 22.10 -8.42 10.11
CA GLY A 520 23.31 -8.92 10.78
C GLY A 520 24.47 -9.17 9.81
N PHE A 521 24.21 -9.57 8.56
CA PHE A 521 25.26 -9.77 7.56
C PHE A 521 25.97 -8.47 7.13
N CYS A 522 25.46 -7.26 7.43
CA CYS A 522 26.28 -6.06 7.20
C CYS A 522 27.40 -5.87 8.23
N TYR A 523 27.33 -6.57 9.37
CA TYR A 523 28.18 -6.28 10.54
C TYR A 523 28.88 -7.52 11.10
N LEU A 524 28.33 -8.71 10.85
CA LEU A 524 28.84 -9.99 11.35
C LEU A 524 29.78 -10.65 10.33
N THR A 525 30.83 -11.28 10.82
CA THR A 525 31.76 -12.10 10.04
C THR A 525 31.23 -13.51 9.76
N GLN A 526 30.11 -13.89 10.38
CA GLN A 526 29.51 -15.21 10.18
C GLN A 526 29.03 -15.38 8.74
N ASP A 527 29.41 -16.52 8.14
CA ASP A 527 28.98 -16.87 6.77
C ASP A 527 27.62 -17.55 6.73
N LYS A 528 27.13 -18.07 7.86
CA LYS A 528 25.84 -18.75 7.95
C LYS A 528 25.16 -18.46 9.27
N ILE A 529 23.87 -18.14 9.20
CA ILE A 529 23.01 -17.92 10.37
C ILE A 529 21.77 -18.81 10.22
N LYS A 530 21.43 -19.57 11.27
CA LYS A 530 20.23 -20.40 11.32
C LYS A 530 19.13 -19.65 12.09
N ALA A 531 17.88 -19.85 11.70
CA ALA A 531 16.72 -19.33 12.41
C ALA A 531 15.60 -20.36 12.39
N SER A 532 14.61 -20.17 13.26
CA SER A 532 13.48 -21.09 13.39
C SER A 532 12.16 -20.36 13.18
N TYR A 533 11.13 -21.11 12.81
CA TYR A 533 9.75 -20.67 12.92
C TYR A 533 8.88 -21.84 13.40
N GLN A 534 7.78 -21.51 14.06
CA GLN A 534 6.83 -22.50 14.53
C GLN A 534 5.65 -22.60 13.57
N TRP A 535 5.25 -23.82 13.24
CA TRP A 535 4.00 -24.12 12.56
C TRP A 535 3.27 -25.21 13.34
N GLN A 536 2.09 -24.87 13.87
CA GLN A 536 1.38 -25.72 14.84
C GLN A 536 2.32 -26.08 16.01
N GLU A 537 2.53 -27.36 16.29
CA GLU A 537 3.40 -27.85 17.37
C GLU A 537 4.83 -28.15 16.88
N LYS A 538 5.16 -27.88 15.61
CA LYS A 538 6.45 -28.23 15.01
C LYS A 538 7.33 -26.99 14.85
N ILE A 539 8.60 -27.12 15.23
CA ILE A 539 9.64 -26.12 14.97
C ILE A 539 10.37 -26.50 13.68
N GLN A 540 10.37 -25.58 12.73
CA GLN A 540 11.07 -25.70 11.45
C GLN A 540 12.28 -24.77 11.44
N THR A 541 13.31 -25.12 10.65
CA THR A 541 14.56 -24.35 10.57
C THR A 541 14.80 -23.83 9.16
N ILE A 542 15.22 -22.58 9.05
CA ILE A 542 15.73 -21.96 7.84
C ILE A 542 17.18 -21.52 8.05
N SER A 543 17.88 -21.18 6.98
CA SER A 543 19.19 -20.54 7.13
C SER A 543 19.49 -19.50 6.05
N LEU A 544 20.25 -18.49 6.45
CA LEU A 544 20.82 -17.50 5.55
C LEU A 544 22.31 -17.75 5.45
N LYS A 545 22.87 -17.64 4.24
CA LYS A 545 24.29 -17.90 3.99
C LYS A 545 24.89 -16.89 3.02
N ARG A 546 26.12 -16.45 3.28
CA ARG A 546 26.95 -15.75 2.28
C ARG A 546 27.39 -16.74 1.19
N ASN A 547 27.43 -16.25 -0.04
CA ASN A 547 28.16 -16.88 -1.13
C ASN A 547 29.25 -15.93 -1.63
N VAL A 548 30.08 -16.39 -2.56
CA VAL A 548 31.20 -15.63 -3.13
C VAL A 548 30.79 -14.33 -3.84
N LYS A 549 29.52 -14.20 -4.23
CA LYS A 549 28.95 -12.99 -4.85
C LYS A 549 28.22 -12.09 -3.85
N THR A 550 28.17 -12.47 -2.57
CA THR A 550 27.51 -11.68 -1.54
C THR A 550 28.27 -10.36 -1.36
N ARG A 551 27.55 -9.26 -1.48
CA ARG A 551 28.07 -7.91 -1.17
C ARG A 551 27.15 -7.27 -0.16
N THR A 552 27.73 -6.54 0.77
CA THR A 552 27.01 -5.81 1.82
C THR A 552 27.50 -4.39 1.85
N HIS A 553 26.60 -3.46 2.14
CA HIS A 553 26.92 -2.05 2.29
C HIS A 553 26.10 -1.48 3.44
N SER A 554 26.78 -0.93 4.43
CA SER A 554 26.18 -0.18 5.53
C SER A 554 26.57 1.28 5.41
N GLY A 555 25.71 2.16 5.88
CA GLY A 555 25.95 3.60 5.84
C GLY A 555 24.88 4.39 6.57
N GLU A 556 25.18 5.65 6.84
CA GLU A 556 24.23 6.60 7.40
C GLU A 556 23.87 7.66 6.36
N THR A 557 22.58 8.04 6.36
CA THR A 557 22.09 9.19 5.62
C THR A 557 21.51 10.20 6.58
N ILE A 558 21.71 11.48 6.28
CA ILE A 558 21.01 12.57 6.94
C ILE A 558 19.81 12.90 6.06
N PHE A 559 18.61 12.69 6.59
CA PHE A 559 17.37 13.07 5.91
C PHE A 559 16.59 14.07 6.76
N LYS A 560 16.45 15.29 6.24
CA LYS A 560 15.79 16.42 6.92
C LYS A 560 16.29 16.60 8.38
N GLY A 561 17.61 16.57 8.57
CA GLY A 561 18.27 16.78 9.86
C GLY A 561 18.26 15.61 10.82
N LYS A 562 17.79 14.42 10.41
CA LYS A 562 17.83 13.19 11.21
C LYS A 562 18.72 12.14 10.56
N ASN A 563 19.51 11.44 11.37
CA ASN A 563 20.36 10.34 10.92
C ASN A 563 19.55 9.05 10.82
N TYR A 564 19.75 8.32 9.72
CA TYR A 564 19.16 7.01 9.49
C TYR A 564 20.24 6.04 9.03
N SER A 565 20.34 4.91 9.71
CA SER A 565 21.33 3.87 9.43
C SER A 565 20.74 2.75 8.57
N TYR A 566 21.38 2.47 7.44
CA TYR A 566 20.95 1.48 6.47
C TYR A 566 21.92 0.30 6.37
N CYS A 567 21.40 -0.80 5.83
CA CYS A 567 22.17 -1.98 5.48
C CYS A 567 21.52 -2.56 4.23
N SER A 568 22.26 -2.48 3.13
CA SER A 568 21.92 -3.09 1.86
C SER A 568 22.77 -4.33 1.65
N TYR A 569 22.20 -5.34 1.00
CA TYR A 569 22.93 -6.54 0.64
C TYR A 569 22.44 -7.13 -0.68
N THR A 570 23.33 -7.85 -1.35
CA THR A 570 23.03 -8.58 -2.59
C THR A 570 23.54 -10.00 -2.51
N ASN A 571 22.85 -10.92 -3.19
CA ASN A 571 23.25 -12.33 -3.34
C ASN A 571 23.45 -13.07 -2.01
N LEU A 572 22.64 -12.80 -0.99
CA LEU A 572 22.59 -13.67 0.19
C LEU A 572 21.73 -14.90 -0.15
N GLU A 573 22.14 -16.10 0.24
CA GLU A 573 21.36 -17.32 -0.03
C GLU A 573 20.38 -17.56 1.11
N PHE A 574 19.10 -17.69 0.77
CA PHE A 574 18.02 -18.07 1.67
C PHE A 574 17.64 -19.52 1.42
N TYR A 575 17.89 -20.37 2.42
CA TYR A 575 17.50 -21.78 2.47
C TYR A 575 16.25 -21.91 3.34
N PHE A 576 15.14 -22.40 2.77
CA PHE A 576 13.81 -22.33 3.38
C PHE A 576 13.06 -23.65 3.41
#